data_AF-A0A956QTY6-F1
#
_entry.id   AF-A0A956QTY6-F1
#
_cell.length_a   1.000
_cell.length_b   1.000
_cell.length_c   1.000
_cell.angle_alpha   90.00
_cell.angle_beta   90.00
_cell.angle_gamma   90.00
#
_symmetry.space_group_name_H-M   'P 1'
#
loop_
_entity.id
_entity.type
_entity.pdbx_description
1 polymer ?
#
loop_
_entity_poly.entity_id
_entity_poly.type
_entity_poly.pdbx_seq_one_letter_code
_entity_poly.pdbx_strand_id
1 'polypeptide(L)'
;MSLNKEIWVVGIEEGLNSLHIRMLQRARDLRGNSSVSEEIGDQGIIFRIDWSDNAREVFVTRREDGSIRIFAPEDLDEDEVKVWNDNLHEFHREVLEPIADTTGGVSTVVWDEPDKTYHILSQIGQDISEDWLEELQEIVEEEVTISTRDRTYYSFPDTGFELCADKAGGKLNTIFFYSGRTGPEHEYPFYLPEGLTWQMTRDEARERLGEPDQSSSLFNKLDGKTFHWDVFGFEDYCLHLEYDDRYVLRLLTVMIADVDQNDD
;
A
#
# COMPACT_ATOMS: atom_id res chain seq x y z
N MET A 1 -3.42 -9.32 10.74
CA MET A 1 -3.21 -7.99 10.13
C MET A 1 -4.50 -7.20 10.25
N SER A 2 -4.49 -6.03 10.90
CA SER A 2 -5.62 -5.10 10.82
C SER A 2 -5.58 -4.42 9.45
N LEU A 3 -6.71 -4.41 8.75
CA LEU A 3 -6.87 -3.78 7.45
C LEU A 3 -7.01 -2.27 7.65
N ASN A 4 -5.89 -1.56 7.78
CA ASN A 4 -5.90 -0.10 7.68
C ASN A 4 -6.09 0.30 6.21
N LYS A 5 -7.35 0.41 5.79
CA LYS A 5 -7.72 0.96 4.49
C LYS A 5 -7.76 2.48 4.60
N GLU A 6 -6.86 3.13 3.90
CA GLU A 6 -6.67 4.58 3.96
C GLU A 6 -7.20 5.23 2.69
N ILE A 7 -7.80 6.40 2.85
CA ILE A 7 -8.15 7.26 1.71
C ILE A 7 -7.57 8.63 1.91
N TRP A 8 -6.96 9.15 0.84
CA TRP A 8 -6.39 10.48 0.79
C TRP A 8 -7.30 11.43 0.03
N VAL A 9 -7.58 12.58 0.64
CA VAL A 9 -8.19 13.73 -0.03
C VAL A 9 -7.19 14.89 0.05
N VAL A 10 -6.61 15.27 -1.09
CA VAL A 10 -5.57 16.31 -1.17
C VAL A 10 -6.15 17.56 -1.79
N GLY A 11 -5.97 18.74 -1.17
CA GLY A 11 -6.25 20.02 -1.85
C GLY A 11 -7.48 20.79 -1.37
N ILE A 12 -7.95 20.57 -0.13
CA ILE A 12 -8.96 21.44 0.48
C ILE A 12 -8.23 22.63 1.15
N GLU A 13 -8.16 23.76 0.45
CA GLU A 13 -7.59 25.03 0.99
C GLU A 13 -8.45 25.67 2.09
N GLU A 14 -9.63 25.12 2.38
CA GLU A 14 -10.49 25.59 3.46
C GLU A 14 -9.94 25.25 4.87
N GLY A 15 -10.23 26.12 5.84
CA GLY A 15 -9.93 25.87 7.24
C GLY A 15 -10.73 24.67 7.77
N LEU A 16 -10.15 23.87 8.67
CA LEU A 16 -10.78 22.66 9.25
C LEU A 16 -12.24 22.88 9.70
N ASN A 17 -12.51 24.03 10.31
CA ASN A 17 -13.82 24.39 10.81
C ASN A 17 -14.86 24.59 9.69
N SER A 18 -14.49 25.14 8.52
CA SER A 18 -15.45 25.35 7.43
C SER A 18 -15.73 24.05 6.67
N LEU A 19 -14.71 23.22 6.47
CA LEU A 19 -14.87 21.88 5.90
C LEU A 19 -15.77 21.01 6.79
N HIS A 20 -15.50 20.97 8.09
CA HIS A 20 -16.32 20.28 9.07
C HIS A 20 -17.79 20.68 8.99
N ILE A 21 -18.07 22.00 8.98
CA ILE A 21 -19.43 22.54 8.89
C ILE A 21 -20.12 22.13 7.58
N ARG A 22 -19.40 22.14 6.45
CA ARG A 22 -19.95 21.73 5.15
C ARG A 22 -20.22 20.23 5.09
N MET A 23 -19.32 19.39 5.60
CA MET A 23 -19.52 17.95 5.71
C MET A 23 -20.75 17.65 6.57
N LEU A 24 -20.88 18.34 7.71
CA LEU A 24 -22.04 18.28 8.60
C LEU A 24 -23.36 18.68 7.93
N GLN A 25 -23.37 19.82 7.26
CA GLN A 25 -24.55 20.33 6.56
C GLN A 25 -24.98 19.36 5.47
N ARG A 26 -24.02 18.88 4.66
CA ARG A 26 -24.30 17.96 3.57
C ARG A 26 -24.78 16.59 4.06
N ALA A 27 -24.16 16.05 5.11
CA ALA A 27 -24.61 14.79 5.73
C ALA A 27 -26.03 14.92 6.32
N ARG A 28 -26.39 16.09 6.87
CA ARG A 28 -27.75 16.37 7.36
C ARG A 28 -28.75 16.51 6.21
N ASP A 29 -28.39 17.23 5.15
CA ASP A 29 -29.24 17.46 3.98
C ASP A 29 -29.59 16.15 3.26
N LEU A 30 -28.67 15.19 3.22
CA LEU A 30 -28.86 13.92 2.52
C LEU A 30 -29.79 12.95 3.27
N ARG A 31 -29.68 12.84 4.61
CA ARG A 31 -30.35 11.73 5.34
C ARG A 31 -30.99 12.09 6.68
N GLY A 32 -31.10 13.39 7.03
CA GLY A 32 -32.00 13.89 8.07
C GLY A 32 -31.64 13.60 9.54
N ASN A 33 -30.91 12.52 9.84
CA ASN A 33 -30.60 12.06 11.21
C ASN A 33 -29.10 11.73 11.44
N SER A 34 -28.21 12.39 10.70
CA SER A 34 -26.76 12.22 10.85
C SER A 34 -26.25 13.02 12.06
N SER A 35 -25.39 12.42 12.89
CA SER A 35 -24.69 13.13 13.96
C SER A 35 -23.19 13.12 13.70
N VAL A 36 -22.51 14.24 13.93
CA VAL A 36 -21.04 14.29 13.85
C VAL A 36 -20.52 14.76 15.20
N SER A 37 -19.55 14.03 15.72
CA SER A 37 -18.77 14.46 16.89
C SER A 37 -17.33 14.72 16.48
N GLU A 38 -16.73 15.71 17.14
CA GLU A 38 -15.34 16.08 16.97
C GLU A 38 -14.58 15.59 18.20
N GLU A 39 -13.52 14.82 17.97
CA GLU A 39 -12.59 14.40 19.01
C GLU A 39 -11.18 14.84 18.60
N ILE A 40 -10.43 15.43 19.53
CA ILE A 40 -9.03 15.80 19.29
C ILE A 40 -8.19 14.63 19.79
N GLY A 41 -7.69 13.82 18.87
CA GLY A 41 -6.76 12.72 19.14
C GLY A 41 -5.30 13.15 18.96
N ASP A 42 -4.38 12.27 19.36
CA ASP A 42 -2.92 12.50 19.25
C ASP A 42 -2.45 12.69 17.79
N GLN A 43 -3.24 12.21 16.82
CA GLN A 43 -2.97 12.32 15.38
C GLN A 43 -3.74 13.44 14.67
N GLY A 44 -4.49 14.28 15.41
CA GLY A 44 -5.23 15.41 14.87
C GLY A 44 -6.72 15.41 15.21
N ILE A 45 -7.48 16.25 14.50
CA ILE A 45 -8.94 16.33 14.65
C ILE A 45 -9.56 15.11 13.98
N ILE A 46 -10.26 14.31 14.77
CA ILE A 46 -11.03 13.15 14.35
C ILE A 46 -12.49 13.58 14.22
N PHE A 47 -13.05 13.46 13.02
CA PHE A 47 -14.50 13.54 12.86
C PHE A 47 -15.09 12.15 12.90
N ARG A 48 -16.07 11.95 13.78
CA ARG A 48 -16.90 10.75 13.84
C ARG A 48 -18.25 11.08 13.23
N ILE A 49 -18.62 10.42 12.14
CA ILE A 49 -19.92 10.58 11.49
C ILE A 49 -20.77 9.35 11.80
N ASP A 50 -21.87 9.50 12.54
CA ASP A 50 -22.86 8.46 12.78
C ASP A 50 -24.01 8.61 11.77
N TRP A 51 -24.13 7.64 10.86
CA TRP A 51 -25.29 7.49 9.97
C TRP A 51 -26.37 6.63 10.64
N SER A 52 -27.55 7.22 10.88
CA SER A 52 -28.68 6.49 11.48
C SER A 52 -29.27 5.50 10.48
N ASP A 53 -28.95 4.22 10.71
CA ASP A 53 -29.72 2.99 10.42
C ASP A 53 -28.77 1.77 10.46
N ASN A 54 -27.45 2.02 10.39
CA ASN A 54 -26.36 1.10 10.73
C ASN A 54 -25.20 1.98 11.20
N ALA A 55 -25.06 2.22 12.50
CA ALA A 55 -24.02 3.10 13.06
C ALA A 55 -22.65 2.68 12.52
N ARG A 56 -22.10 3.49 11.61
CA ARG A 56 -20.87 3.22 10.87
C ARG A 56 -19.96 4.40 11.10
N GLU A 57 -18.92 4.19 11.89
CA GLU A 57 -17.96 5.20 12.25
C GLU A 57 -16.98 5.38 11.09
N VAL A 58 -16.88 6.60 10.58
CA VAL A 58 -15.84 7.01 9.63
C VAL A 58 -14.92 7.94 10.40
N PHE A 59 -13.62 7.62 10.46
CA PHE A 59 -12.62 8.45 11.10
C PHE A 59 -11.93 9.29 10.04
N VAL A 60 -11.87 10.59 10.25
CA VAL A 60 -11.25 11.53 9.31
C VAL A 60 -10.20 12.34 10.06
N THR A 61 -8.93 12.35 9.60
CA THR A 61 -7.85 13.16 10.17
C THR A 61 -7.27 14.11 9.13
N ARG A 62 -6.73 15.26 9.53
CA ARG A 62 -6.02 16.20 8.64
C ARG A 62 -4.53 16.25 8.99
N ARG A 63 -3.67 16.13 7.99
CA ARG A 63 -2.20 16.26 8.14
C ARG A 63 -1.75 17.71 8.05
N GLU A 64 -0.50 17.94 8.45
CA GLU A 64 0.14 19.27 8.39
C GLU A 64 0.22 19.84 6.97
N ASP A 65 0.29 18.98 5.95
CA ASP A 65 0.29 19.35 4.53
C ASP A 65 -1.10 19.72 3.98
N GLY A 66 -2.15 19.62 4.81
CA GLY A 66 -3.52 19.93 4.43
C GLY A 66 -4.29 18.77 3.80
N SER A 67 -3.68 17.60 3.60
CA SER A 67 -4.38 16.39 3.18
C SER A 67 -5.26 15.83 4.29
N ILE A 68 -6.28 15.07 3.88
CA ILE A 68 -7.24 14.43 4.76
C ILE A 68 -7.15 12.93 4.57
N ARG A 69 -7.15 12.19 5.68
CA ARG A 69 -7.05 10.74 5.74
C ARG A 69 -8.34 10.17 6.32
N ILE A 70 -8.94 9.20 5.63
CA ILE A 70 -10.15 8.50 6.08
C ILE A 70 -9.80 7.05 6.37
N PHE A 71 -10.26 6.52 7.51
CA PHE A 71 -9.93 5.17 7.97
C PHE A 71 -11.16 4.34 8.31
N ALA A 72 -11.02 3.03 8.10
CA ALA A 72 -11.94 2.03 8.60
C ALA A 72 -11.71 1.77 10.10
N PRO A 73 -12.74 1.36 10.85
CA PRO A 73 -12.56 0.73 12.16
C PRO A 73 -11.66 -0.51 12.07
N GLU A 74 -10.83 -0.75 13.09
CA GLU A 74 -9.84 -1.84 13.10
C GLU A 74 -10.48 -3.25 13.17
N ASP A 75 -11.75 -3.34 13.58
CA ASP A 75 -12.44 -4.60 13.92
C ASP A 75 -13.49 -5.04 12.89
N LEU A 76 -13.39 -4.63 11.62
CA LEU A 76 -14.36 -5.04 10.59
C LEU A 76 -14.09 -6.46 10.07
N ASP A 77 -15.15 -7.27 9.95
CA ASP A 77 -15.10 -8.53 9.19
C ASP A 77 -15.13 -8.32 7.66
N GLU A 78 -14.96 -9.38 6.87
CA GLU A 78 -14.85 -9.29 5.40
C GLU A 78 -16.11 -8.70 4.72
N ASP A 79 -17.30 -9.06 5.21
CA ASP A 79 -18.56 -8.54 4.70
C ASP A 79 -18.74 -7.07 5.10
N GLU A 80 -18.34 -6.72 6.32
CA GLU A 80 -18.33 -5.36 6.84
C GLU A 80 -17.34 -4.46 6.09
N VAL A 81 -16.18 -4.98 5.71
CA VAL A 81 -15.18 -4.29 4.89
C VAL A 81 -15.72 -3.94 3.52
N LYS A 82 -16.41 -4.87 2.85
CA LYS A 82 -17.04 -4.62 1.55
C LYS A 82 -18.11 -3.53 1.66
N VAL A 83 -18.97 -3.66 2.67
CA VAL A 83 -20.00 -2.67 2.95
C VAL A 83 -19.39 -1.31 3.28
N TRP A 84 -18.28 -1.25 4.03
CA TRP A 84 -17.57 -0.02 4.36
C TRP A 84 -17.02 0.66 3.10
N ASN A 85 -16.37 -0.10 2.22
CA ASN A 85 -15.87 0.39 0.92
C ASN A 85 -17.01 1.03 0.08
N ASP A 86 -18.15 0.36 -0.06
CA ASP A 86 -19.30 0.86 -0.84
C ASP A 86 -19.82 2.20 -0.27
N ASN A 87 -19.91 2.34 1.06
CA ASN A 87 -20.37 3.59 1.68
C ASN A 87 -19.35 4.70 1.55
N LEU A 88 -18.06 4.36 1.60
CA LEU A 88 -17.01 5.35 1.43
C LEU A 88 -17.07 5.93 0.02
N HIS A 89 -17.37 5.10 -0.99
CA HIS A 89 -17.57 5.56 -2.38
C HIS A 89 -18.75 6.53 -2.47
N GLU A 90 -19.86 6.20 -1.81
CA GLU A 90 -21.02 7.07 -1.72
C GLU A 90 -20.67 8.38 -1.00
N PHE A 91 -19.92 8.31 0.11
CA PHE A 91 -19.49 9.48 0.88
C PHE A 91 -18.60 10.42 0.08
N HIS A 92 -17.62 9.88 -0.64
CA HIS A 92 -16.77 10.69 -1.51
C HIS A 92 -17.61 11.45 -2.53
N ARG A 93 -18.45 10.73 -3.28
CA ARG A 93 -19.26 11.28 -4.36
C ARG A 93 -20.29 12.31 -3.87
N GLU A 94 -20.93 12.06 -2.74
CA GLU A 94 -22.06 12.87 -2.29
C GLU A 94 -21.66 14.02 -1.37
N VAL A 95 -20.50 13.91 -0.73
CA VAL A 95 -20.02 14.87 0.27
C VAL A 95 -18.72 15.55 -0.15
N LEU A 96 -17.66 14.79 -0.47
CA LEU A 96 -16.34 15.36 -0.70
C LEU A 96 -16.19 16.02 -2.09
N GLU A 97 -16.67 15.36 -3.15
CA GLU A 97 -16.64 15.91 -4.51
C GLU A 97 -17.35 17.28 -4.61
N PRO A 98 -18.60 17.44 -4.10
CA PRO A 98 -19.28 18.72 -4.19
C PRO A 98 -18.61 19.82 -3.36
N ILE A 99 -17.95 19.46 -2.26
CA ILE A 99 -17.20 20.42 -1.45
C ILE A 99 -15.97 20.90 -2.23
N ALA A 100 -15.19 19.98 -2.80
CA ALA A 100 -14.01 20.35 -3.57
C ALA A 100 -14.36 21.19 -4.81
N ASP A 101 -15.43 20.83 -5.52
CA ASP A 101 -15.98 21.61 -6.64
C ASP A 101 -16.32 23.06 -6.23
N THR A 102 -16.88 23.25 -5.02
CA THR A 102 -17.23 24.59 -4.54
C THR A 102 -16.06 25.38 -3.98
N THR A 103 -14.99 24.72 -3.53
CA THR A 103 -13.80 25.39 -2.98
C THR A 103 -12.69 25.60 -4.01
N GLY A 104 -12.87 25.12 -5.25
CA GLY A 104 -11.80 25.11 -6.26
C GLY A 104 -10.65 24.16 -5.88
N GLY A 105 -10.89 23.27 -4.92
CA GLY A 105 -9.97 22.21 -4.54
C GLY A 105 -10.11 21.05 -5.51
N VAL A 106 -9.06 20.24 -5.63
CA VAL A 106 -9.16 18.96 -6.33
C VAL A 106 -9.62 17.94 -5.30
N SER A 107 -10.82 17.36 -5.41
CA SER A 107 -11.09 16.10 -4.72
C SER A 107 -10.63 14.98 -5.62
N THR A 108 -9.35 14.63 -5.51
CA THR A 108 -8.99 13.26 -5.87
C THR A 108 -9.24 12.46 -4.63
N VAL A 109 -10.27 11.61 -4.63
CA VAL A 109 -10.12 10.42 -3.81
C VAL A 109 -9.12 9.54 -4.51
N VAL A 110 -7.93 9.55 -3.93
CA VAL A 110 -7.05 8.42 -4.02
C VAL A 110 -7.73 7.40 -3.12
N TRP A 111 -8.62 6.60 -3.72
CA TRP A 111 -8.77 5.25 -3.24
C TRP A 111 -7.34 4.74 -3.19
N ASP A 112 -6.89 4.17 -2.09
CA ASP A 112 -6.02 3.02 -2.29
C ASP A 112 -6.82 2.11 -3.24
N GLU A 113 -6.59 2.23 -4.56
CA GLU A 113 -6.81 1.12 -5.48
C GLU A 113 -6.19 -0.03 -4.72
N PRO A 114 -6.96 -0.99 -4.16
CA PRO A 114 -6.51 -1.85 -3.06
C PRO A 114 -5.05 -2.17 -3.30
N ASP A 115 -4.18 -1.50 -2.51
CA ASP A 115 -2.81 -1.14 -2.90
C ASP A 115 -2.23 -2.29 -3.69
N LYS A 116 -2.06 -2.15 -5.02
CA LYS A 116 -1.72 -3.32 -5.87
C LYS A 116 -0.52 -4.06 -5.29
N THR A 117 0.37 -3.31 -4.65
CA THR A 117 1.42 -3.80 -3.77
C THR A 117 0.87 -4.63 -2.61
N TYR A 118 0.02 -4.09 -1.73
CA TYR A 118 -0.68 -4.86 -0.69
C TYR A 118 -1.45 -6.08 -1.21
N HIS A 119 -2.18 -5.98 -2.32
CA HIS A 119 -2.88 -7.12 -2.91
C HIS A 119 -1.89 -8.23 -3.28
N ILE A 120 -0.78 -7.88 -3.94
CA ILE A 120 0.32 -8.80 -4.25
C ILE A 120 0.98 -9.34 -2.97
N LEU A 121 1.28 -8.48 -2.00
CA LEU A 121 1.93 -8.83 -0.74
C LEU A 121 1.06 -9.73 0.14
N SER A 122 -0.27 -9.57 0.10
CA SER A 122 -1.21 -10.39 0.88
C SER A 122 -1.15 -11.88 0.52
N GLN A 123 -0.65 -12.19 -0.68
CA GLN A 123 -0.47 -13.55 -1.17
C GLN A 123 0.87 -14.16 -0.77
N ILE A 124 1.77 -13.40 -0.15
CA ILE A 124 3.02 -13.97 0.33
C ILE A 124 2.71 -15.05 1.35
N GLY A 125 3.32 -16.22 1.16
CA GLY A 125 3.04 -17.39 1.97
C GLY A 125 1.72 -18.12 1.66
N GLN A 126 1.00 -17.75 0.60
CA GLN A 126 -0.18 -18.48 0.13
C GLN A 126 0.12 -19.30 -1.13
N ASP A 127 -0.70 -20.30 -1.40
CA ASP A 127 -0.64 -21.04 -2.67
C ASP A 127 -1.20 -20.15 -3.78
N ILE A 128 -0.44 -20.01 -4.87
CA ILE A 128 -0.88 -19.25 -6.03
C ILE A 128 -2.00 -20.01 -6.73
N SER A 129 -3.22 -19.45 -6.72
CA SER A 129 -4.35 -19.98 -7.48
C SER A 129 -4.33 -19.47 -8.92
N GLU A 130 -4.91 -20.24 -9.84
CA GLU A 130 -5.11 -19.80 -11.23
C GLU A 130 -6.02 -18.57 -11.28
N ASP A 131 -7.12 -18.57 -10.51
CA ASP A 131 -8.06 -17.43 -10.43
C ASP A 131 -7.35 -16.13 -10.02
N TRP A 132 -6.45 -16.17 -9.04
CA TRP A 132 -5.72 -14.99 -8.59
C TRP A 132 -4.71 -14.49 -9.63
N LEU A 133 -4.06 -15.41 -10.37
CA LEU A 133 -3.19 -15.02 -11.47
C LEU A 133 -3.98 -14.38 -12.61
N GLU A 134 -5.17 -14.89 -12.93
CA GLU A 134 -6.07 -14.28 -13.92
C GLU A 134 -6.49 -12.87 -13.49
N GLU A 135 -6.90 -12.69 -12.21
CA GLU A 135 -7.19 -11.37 -11.64
C GLU A 135 -5.97 -10.43 -11.73
N LEU A 136 -4.77 -10.93 -11.44
CA LEU A 136 -3.55 -10.15 -11.54
C LEU A 136 -3.22 -9.76 -12.99
N GLN A 137 -3.42 -10.65 -13.96
CA GLN A 137 -3.20 -10.36 -15.38
C GLN A 137 -4.14 -9.25 -15.92
N GLU A 138 -5.38 -9.20 -15.45
CA GLU A 138 -6.29 -8.09 -15.77
C GLU A 138 -5.75 -6.73 -15.28
N ILE A 139 -4.88 -6.76 -14.25
CA ILE A 139 -4.30 -5.56 -13.63
C ILE A 139 -2.98 -5.13 -14.31
N VAL A 140 -2.17 -6.07 -14.82
CA VAL A 140 -0.78 -5.79 -15.25
C VAL A 140 -0.38 -6.23 -16.68
N GLU A 141 -1.39 -6.46 -17.53
CA GLU A 141 -1.34 -6.59 -19.01
C GLU A 141 -0.50 -7.74 -19.62
N GLU A 142 0.71 -8.04 -19.14
CA GLU A 142 1.55 -9.12 -19.71
C GLU A 142 2.30 -9.94 -18.64
N GLU A 143 2.15 -11.26 -18.71
CA GLU A 143 2.84 -12.24 -17.86
C GLU A 143 3.77 -13.13 -18.70
N VAL A 144 5.01 -13.29 -18.22
CA VAL A 144 5.95 -14.29 -18.71
C VAL A 144 6.24 -15.30 -17.60
N THR A 145 5.76 -16.53 -17.77
CA THR A 145 6.09 -17.64 -16.86
C THR A 145 7.41 -18.32 -17.24
N ILE A 146 8.34 -18.40 -16.28
CA ILE A 146 9.60 -19.15 -16.40
C ILE A 146 9.70 -20.17 -15.26
N SER A 147 9.79 -21.45 -15.59
CA SER A 147 9.95 -22.53 -14.60
C SER A 147 11.38 -23.03 -14.54
N THR A 148 11.94 -23.11 -13.34
CA THR A 148 13.21 -23.80 -13.06
C THR A 148 12.95 -25.19 -12.48
N ARG A 149 14.01 -25.86 -11.97
CA ARG A 149 13.88 -27.17 -11.33
C ARG A 149 13.00 -27.11 -10.08
N ASP A 150 13.20 -26.08 -9.26
CA ASP A 150 12.65 -26.00 -7.91
C ASP A 150 11.72 -24.79 -7.70
N ARG A 151 11.71 -23.83 -8.62
CA ARG A 151 10.93 -22.59 -8.51
C ARG A 151 10.19 -22.25 -9.80
N THR A 152 9.03 -21.63 -9.66
CA THR A 152 8.27 -21.02 -10.76
C THR A 152 8.31 -19.50 -10.59
N TYR A 153 8.67 -18.80 -11.68
CA TYR A 153 8.70 -17.34 -11.73
C TYR A 153 7.58 -16.86 -12.64
N TYR A 154 6.79 -15.90 -12.16
CA TYR A 154 5.77 -15.18 -12.91
C TYR A 154 6.25 -13.73 -13.05
N SER A 155 6.72 -13.37 -14.24
CA SER A 155 7.35 -12.08 -14.49
C SER A 155 6.37 -11.12 -15.17
N PHE A 156 6.28 -9.90 -14.65
CA PHE A 156 5.40 -8.84 -15.16
C PHE A 156 6.25 -7.64 -15.57
N PRO A 157 7.01 -7.74 -16.68
CA PRO A 157 8.06 -6.79 -17.03
C PRO A 157 7.55 -5.37 -17.27
N ASP A 158 6.36 -5.24 -17.85
CA ASP A 158 5.76 -3.93 -18.16
C ASP A 158 5.34 -3.16 -16.92
N THR A 159 5.06 -3.88 -15.82
CA THR A 159 4.72 -3.28 -14.53
C THR A 159 5.87 -3.35 -13.52
N GLY A 160 7.00 -3.98 -13.86
CA GLY A 160 8.20 -3.92 -13.02
C GLY A 160 8.16 -4.76 -11.75
N PHE A 161 7.50 -5.92 -11.75
CA PHE A 161 7.60 -6.88 -10.64
C PHE A 161 7.66 -8.34 -11.11
N GLU A 162 8.11 -9.23 -10.22
CA GLU A 162 8.18 -10.67 -10.45
C GLU A 162 7.80 -11.44 -9.18
N LEU A 163 7.04 -12.53 -9.35
CA LEU A 163 6.65 -13.43 -8.29
C LEU A 163 7.47 -14.72 -8.38
N CYS A 164 7.86 -15.27 -7.23
CA CYS A 164 8.55 -16.55 -7.15
C CYS A 164 7.82 -17.50 -6.20
N ALA A 165 7.37 -18.63 -6.74
CA ALA A 165 6.73 -19.70 -5.99
C ALA A 165 7.60 -20.94 -5.91
N ASP A 166 7.47 -21.69 -4.81
CA ASP A 166 8.00 -23.05 -4.73
C ASP A 166 7.22 -23.96 -5.68
N LYS A 167 7.93 -24.74 -6.49
CA LYS A 167 7.31 -25.65 -7.45
C LYS A 167 6.62 -26.84 -6.78
N ALA A 168 7.04 -27.25 -5.58
CA ALA A 168 6.47 -28.41 -4.91
C ALA A 168 5.08 -28.11 -4.31
N GLY A 169 4.86 -26.89 -3.81
CA GLY A 169 3.61 -26.48 -3.17
C GLY A 169 2.82 -25.41 -3.92
N GLY A 170 3.41 -24.71 -4.89
CA GLY A 170 2.80 -23.53 -5.52
C GLY A 170 2.80 -22.29 -4.61
N LYS A 171 3.44 -22.36 -3.45
CA LYS A 171 3.44 -21.31 -2.42
C LYS A 171 4.31 -20.12 -2.85
N LEU A 172 3.72 -18.93 -2.94
CA LEU A 172 4.44 -17.68 -3.19
C LEU A 172 5.38 -17.39 -2.00
N ASN A 173 6.68 -17.32 -2.25
CA ASN A 173 7.67 -17.11 -1.20
C ASN A 173 8.40 -15.78 -1.34
N THR A 174 8.52 -15.25 -2.56
CA THR A 174 9.32 -14.07 -2.85
C THR A 174 8.62 -13.21 -3.89
N ILE A 175 8.66 -11.90 -3.69
CA ILE A 175 8.22 -10.89 -4.64
C ILE A 175 9.38 -9.93 -4.89
N PHE A 176 9.66 -9.65 -6.16
CA PHE A 176 10.68 -8.69 -6.60
C PHE A 176 9.99 -7.47 -7.19
N PHE A 177 10.37 -6.27 -6.76
CA PHE A 177 9.94 -5.01 -7.34
C PHE A 177 11.15 -4.28 -7.93
N TYR A 178 11.00 -3.73 -9.13
CA TYR A 178 12.10 -3.16 -9.90
C TYR A 178 11.97 -1.63 -10.04
N SER A 179 13.09 -0.93 -9.92
CA SER A 179 13.18 0.52 -10.16
C SER A 179 13.28 0.91 -11.65
N GLY A 180 13.21 -0.05 -12.58
CA GLY A 180 13.55 0.16 -13.99
C GLY A 180 15.04 0.43 -14.26
N ARG A 181 15.90 0.38 -13.23
CA ARG A 181 17.37 0.54 -13.36
C ARG A 181 18.13 -0.79 -13.36
N THR A 182 17.40 -1.88 -13.14
CA THR A 182 17.92 -3.23 -12.87
C THR A 182 18.05 -4.11 -14.11
N GLY A 183 17.35 -3.80 -15.21
CA GLY A 183 17.26 -4.67 -16.38
C GLY A 183 16.29 -4.13 -17.45
N PRO A 184 15.70 -5.02 -18.29
CA PRO A 184 14.68 -4.64 -19.28
C PRO A 184 13.33 -4.27 -18.67
N GLU A 185 13.11 -4.54 -17.38
CA GLU A 185 11.84 -4.31 -16.70
C GLU A 185 11.58 -2.80 -16.52
N HIS A 186 10.30 -2.41 -16.53
CA HIS A 186 9.90 -1.06 -16.18
C HIS A 186 10.04 -0.78 -14.67
N GLU A 187 9.99 0.50 -14.31
CA GLU A 187 9.89 0.89 -12.90
C GLU A 187 8.49 0.54 -12.38
N TYR A 188 8.44 -0.17 -11.24
CA TYR A 188 7.20 -0.48 -10.56
C TYR A 188 6.48 0.82 -10.18
N PRO A 189 5.28 1.07 -10.71
CA PRO A 189 4.65 2.38 -10.66
C PRO A 189 3.84 2.62 -9.39
N PHE A 190 3.64 1.59 -8.56
CA PHE A 190 2.84 1.67 -7.33
C PHE A 190 3.74 1.86 -6.10
N TYR A 191 3.12 2.08 -4.94
CA TYR A 191 3.84 2.32 -3.70
C TYR A 191 4.67 1.11 -3.27
N LEU A 192 5.81 1.34 -2.65
CA LEU A 192 6.58 0.26 -2.03
C LEU A 192 6.18 0.11 -0.56
N PRO A 193 6.27 -1.10 0.02
CA PRO A 193 6.00 -1.32 1.43
C PRO A 193 6.85 -0.43 2.33
N GLU A 194 6.35 -0.19 3.55
CA GLU A 194 7.01 0.62 4.58
C GLU A 194 7.28 2.10 4.19
N GLY A 195 6.67 2.57 3.10
CA GLY A 195 6.84 3.94 2.60
C GLY A 195 8.20 4.15 1.92
N LEU A 196 8.80 3.08 1.38
CA LEU A 196 10.00 3.17 0.55
C LEU A 196 9.69 3.83 -0.80
N THR A 197 10.71 4.41 -1.44
CA THR A 197 10.61 4.96 -2.80
C THR A 197 11.88 4.64 -3.60
N TRP A 198 11.78 4.59 -4.93
CA TRP A 198 12.92 4.29 -5.81
C TRP A 198 14.00 5.38 -5.81
N GLN A 199 13.69 6.58 -5.32
CA GLN A 199 14.65 7.68 -5.20
C GLN A 199 15.38 7.67 -3.86
N MET A 200 14.94 6.83 -2.91
CA MET A 200 15.49 6.72 -1.58
C MET A 200 16.91 6.16 -1.61
N THR A 201 17.81 6.83 -0.90
CA THR A 201 19.17 6.38 -0.65
C THR A 201 19.21 5.33 0.46
N ARG A 202 20.32 4.61 0.57
CA ARG A 202 20.54 3.64 1.65
C ARG A 202 20.43 4.27 3.04
N ASP A 203 20.94 5.49 3.22
CA ASP A 203 20.89 6.18 4.51
C ASP A 203 19.46 6.59 4.86
N GLU A 204 18.68 7.10 3.90
CA GLU A 204 17.26 7.41 4.09
C GLU A 204 16.44 6.15 4.40
N ALA A 205 16.73 5.03 3.74
CA ALA A 205 16.07 3.75 4.01
C ALA A 205 16.34 3.25 5.44
N ARG A 206 17.57 3.43 5.94
CA ARG A 206 17.95 3.08 7.32
C ARG A 206 17.36 4.03 8.34
N GLU A 207 17.28 5.32 8.03
CA GLU A 207 16.56 6.28 8.89
C GLU A 207 15.08 5.89 9.01
N ARG A 208 14.49 5.39 7.93
CA ARG A 208 13.09 4.98 7.87
C ARG A 208 12.80 3.64 8.56
N LEU A 209 13.62 2.63 8.28
CA LEU A 209 13.40 1.23 8.70
C LEU A 209 14.17 0.83 9.97
N GLY A 210 15.16 1.62 10.38
CA GLY A 210 16.10 1.29 11.44
C GLY A 210 17.40 0.68 10.93
N GLU A 211 18.15 0.05 11.84
CA GLU A 211 19.38 -0.67 11.46
C GLU A 211 19.03 -2.02 10.83
N PRO A 212 19.69 -2.41 9.72
CA PRO A 212 19.45 -3.70 9.09
C PRO A 212 20.04 -4.86 9.90
N ASP A 213 19.39 -6.02 9.82
CA ASP A 213 19.88 -7.27 10.42
C ASP A 213 21.13 -7.78 9.71
N GLN A 214 21.19 -7.58 8.38
CA GLN A 214 22.34 -7.95 7.56
C GLN A 214 22.64 -6.87 6.53
N SER A 215 23.92 -6.70 6.23
CA SER A 215 24.40 -5.77 5.22
C SER A 215 25.61 -6.35 4.50
N SER A 216 25.69 -6.17 3.19
CA SER A 216 26.91 -6.49 2.46
C SER A 216 27.05 -5.68 1.17
N SER A 217 28.07 -6.03 0.40
CA SER A 217 28.29 -5.53 -0.95
C SER A 217 28.77 -6.65 -1.85
N LEU A 218 28.21 -6.74 -3.05
CA LEU A 218 28.60 -7.70 -4.07
C LEU A 218 29.28 -6.96 -5.23
N PHE A 219 30.55 -7.28 -5.49
CA PHE A 219 31.22 -6.84 -6.71
C PHE A 219 30.89 -7.80 -7.85
N ASN A 220 30.14 -7.31 -8.84
CA ASN A 220 29.86 -8.05 -10.05
C ASN A 220 31.03 -7.87 -11.04
N LYS A 221 31.77 -8.96 -11.26
CA LYS A 221 32.95 -8.96 -12.15
C LYS A 221 32.58 -8.77 -13.63
N LEU A 222 31.34 -9.04 -14.03
CA LEU A 222 30.92 -9.01 -15.43
C LEU A 222 30.66 -7.58 -15.93
N ASP A 223 30.06 -6.74 -15.11
CA ASP A 223 29.75 -5.33 -15.42
C ASP A 223 30.65 -4.34 -14.68
N GLY A 224 31.50 -4.82 -13.75
CA GLY A 224 32.42 -4.00 -12.96
C GLY A 224 31.72 -3.14 -11.91
N LYS A 225 30.44 -3.43 -11.60
CA LYS A 225 29.65 -2.67 -10.64
C LYS A 225 29.72 -3.30 -9.25
N THR A 226 29.64 -2.45 -8.23
CA THR A 226 29.43 -2.90 -6.85
C THR A 226 27.97 -2.61 -6.50
N PHE A 227 27.27 -3.63 -6.05
CA PHE A 227 25.94 -3.51 -5.50
C PHE A 227 26.03 -3.56 -3.99
N HIS A 228 25.29 -2.72 -3.30
CA HIS A 228 25.16 -2.76 -1.86
C HIS A 228 23.79 -3.32 -1.52
N TRP A 229 23.68 -4.03 -0.42
CA TRP A 229 22.39 -4.51 0.02
C TRP A 229 22.26 -4.54 1.54
N ASP A 230 21.02 -4.43 1.98
CA ASP A 230 20.57 -4.49 3.37
C ASP A 230 19.37 -5.44 3.49
N VAL A 231 19.27 -6.15 4.61
CA VAL A 231 18.12 -7.00 4.97
C VAL A 231 17.50 -6.49 6.26
N PHE A 232 16.18 -6.35 6.28
CA PHE A 232 15.37 -5.93 7.42
C PHE A 232 14.31 -7.00 7.70
N GLY A 233 14.36 -7.61 8.87
CA GLY A 233 13.41 -8.60 9.34
C GLY A 233 12.20 -7.96 10.01
N PHE A 234 11.02 -8.46 9.66
CA PHE A 234 9.75 -8.19 10.30
C PHE A 234 9.18 -9.53 10.81
N GLU A 235 8.07 -9.47 11.56
CA GLU A 235 7.46 -10.67 12.17
C GLU A 235 7.09 -11.73 11.12
N ASP A 236 6.46 -11.30 10.01
CA ASP A 236 5.90 -12.23 9.01
C ASP A 236 6.72 -12.29 7.71
N TYR A 237 7.61 -11.34 7.47
CA TYR A 237 8.37 -11.19 6.23
C TYR A 237 9.72 -10.52 6.45
N CYS A 238 10.57 -10.53 5.43
CA CYS A 238 11.78 -9.72 5.40
C CYS A 238 11.88 -8.91 4.11
N LEU A 239 12.43 -7.72 4.22
CA LEU A 239 12.77 -6.84 3.10
C LEU A 239 14.26 -6.97 2.81
N HIS A 240 14.60 -7.29 1.57
CA HIS A 240 15.96 -7.19 1.06
C HIS A 240 16.02 -6.03 0.06
N LEU A 241 16.77 -4.99 0.43
CA LEU A 241 16.96 -3.78 -0.36
C LEU A 241 18.31 -3.86 -1.06
N GLU A 242 18.31 -3.77 -2.39
CA GLU A 242 19.53 -3.64 -3.17
C GLU A 242 19.66 -2.22 -3.73
N TYR A 243 20.87 -1.68 -3.69
CA TYR A 243 21.19 -0.32 -4.10
C TYR A 243 22.19 -0.31 -5.26
N ASP A 244 22.09 0.72 -6.11
CA ASP A 244 23.07 1.00 -7.15
C ASP A 244 24.40 1.53 -6.58
N ASP A 245 25.35 1.85 -7.46
CA ASP A 245 26.67 2.38 -7.12
C ASP A 245 26.64 3.78 -6.48
N ARG A 246 25.48 4.45 -6.54
CA ARG A 246 25.20 5.73 -5.87
C ARG A 246 24.41 5.54 -4.59
N TYR A 247 24.25 4.29 -4.13
CA TYR A 247 23.46 3.92 -2.96
C TYR A 247 21.97 4.27 -3.08
N VAL A 248 21.42 4.34 -4.29
CA VAL A 248 19.99 4.57 -4.52
C VAL A 248 19.28 3.23 -4.72
N LEU A 249 18.10 3.06 -4.10
CA LEU A 249 17.32 1.83 -4.16
C LEU A 249 17.07 1.42 -5.62
N ARG A 250 17.41 0.18 -5.96
CA ARG A 250 17.25 -0.34 -7.33
C ARG A 250 16.34 -1.55 -7.42
N LEU A 251 16.35 -2.40 -6.39
CA LEU A 251 15.55 -3.62 -6.29
C LEU A 251 15.07 -3.72 -4.84
N LEU A 252 13.78 -4.00 -4.68
CA LEU A 252 13.21 -4.40 -3.42
C LEU A 252 12.74 -5.85 -3.56
N THR A 253 13.12 -6.69 -2.62
CA THR A 253 12.66 -8.07 -2.53
C THR A 253 11.93 -8.27 -1.21
N VAL A 254 10.70 -8.78 -1.27
CA VAL A 254 9.94 -9.20 -0.09
C VAL A 254 9.92 -10.72 -0.05
N MET A 255 10.36 -11.30 1.06
CA MET A 255 10.38 -12.74 1.26
C MET A 255 9.61 -13.09 2.53
N ILE A 256 8.95 -14.24 2.55
CA ILE A 256 8.40 -14.77 3.80
C ILE A 256 9.52 -14.89 4.84
N ALA A 257 9.25 -14.54 6.09
CA ALA A 257 10.24 -14.75 7.14
C ALA A 257 10.50 -16.25 7.22
N ASP A 258 11.78 -16.67 7.26
CA ASP A 258 12.12 -18.04 7.59
C ASP A 258 11.67 -18.28 9.03
N VAL A 259 10.45 -18.79 9.20
CA VAL A 259 9.95 -19.29 10.48
C VAL A 259 10.84 -20.48 10.83
N ASP A 260 11.86 -20.22 11.65
CA ASP A 260 12.83 -21.16 12.22
C ASP A 260 12.71 -22.60 11.69
N GLN A 261 13.53 -22.97 10.71
CA GLN A 261 13.82 -24.39 10.41
C GLN A 261 14.71 -25.04 11.50
N ASN A 262 14.60 -24.58 12.76
CA ASN A 262 15.38 -25.06 13.91
C ASN A 262 14.56 -25.94 14.87
N ASP A 263 13.50 -26.57 14.39
CA ASP A 263 12.87 -27.73 15.06
C ASP A 263 13.07 -28.98 14.19
N ASP A 264 14.30 -29.52 14.16
CA ASP A 264 14.66 -30.95 14.25
C ASP A 264 16.16 -31.24 14.00
#